data_AF-A0A420PEU4-F1
#
_entry.id   AF-A0A420PEU4-F1
#
_cell.length_a   1.000
_cell.length_b   1.000
_cell.length_c   1.000
_cell.angle_alpha   90.00
_cell.angle_beta   90.00
_cell.angle_gamma   90.00
#
_symmetry.space_group_name_H-M   'P 1'
#
loop_
_entity.id
_entity.type
_entity.pdbx_description
1 polymer ?
#
loop_
_entity_poly.entity_id
_entity_poly.type
_entity_poly.pdbx_seq_one_letter_code
_entity_poly.pdbx_strand_id
1 'polypeptide(L)'
;MSLMVNELESTPNYEVADKLKDLPEGLDETYTKILDDSIPKKRREDARFLLPSIVAAWRPLTKKELAASFAFWKTGSVVGDHDLHDYMDICVSCSSIIYLDVASNNDETTANFCHQSVKDFLLKNHSGLSGPWYQTSSDGANLHMFQMCWRYLSNDMFFHGRLVISRRNNMLLKTPTEDLQAHLYRYSFLEYASSE
;
A
#
# COMPACT_ATOMS: atom_id res chain seq x y z
N MET A 1 2.36 -6.33 -19.23
CA MET A 1 1.38 -6.58 -20.29
C MET A 1 -0.02 -6.34 -19.73
N SER A 2 -0.89 -5.68 -20.48
CA SER A 2 -2.23 -5.27 -20.03
C SER A 2 -3.16 -6.48 -19.87
N LEU A 3 -3.88 -6.58 -18.75
CA LEU A 3 -4.79 -7.68 -18.41
C LEU A 3 -5.80 -7.97 -19.55
N MET A 4 -6.31 -6.89 -20.18
CA MET A 4 -7.31 -6.96 -21.25
C MET A 4 -6.75 -7.50 -22.57
N VAL A 5 -5.46 -7.28 -22.84
CA VAL A 5 -4.81 -7.81 -24.05
C VAL A 5 -4.67 -9.33 -23.93
N ASN A 6 -4.26 -9.83 -22.76
CA ASN A 6 -4.17 -11.26 -22.49
C ASN A 6 -5.54 -11.96 -22.58
N GLU A 7 -6.61 -11.28 -22.14
CA GLU A 7 -7.97 -11.79 -22.28
C GLU A 7 -8.43 -11.86 -23.74
N LEU A 8 -8.02 -10.92 -24.59
CA LEU A 8 -8.33 -10.94 -26.02
C LEU A 8 -7.52 -12.01 -26.75
N GLU A 9 -6.25 -12.19 -26.40
CA GLU A 9 -5.38 -13.24 -26.97
C GLU A 9 -5.89 -14.67 -26.71
N SER A 10 -6.61 -14.87 -25.60
CA SER A 10 -7.22 -16.15 -25.24
C SER A 10 -8.66 -16.32 -25.75
N THR A 11 -9.21 -15.33 -26.45
CA THR A 11 -10.59 -15.37 -26.96
C THR A 11 -10.65 -16.01 -28.34
N PRO A 12 -11.57 -16.97 -28.59
CA PRO A 12 -11.76 -17.52 -29.94
C PRO A 12 -12.11 -16.43 -30.94
N ASN A 13 -11.52 -16.47 -32.14
CA ASN A 13 -11.67 -15.42 -33.17
C ASN A 13 -13.12 -15.02 -33.48
N TYR A 14 -14.07 -15.96 -33.37
CA TYR A 14 -15.49 -15.68 -33.64
C TYR A 14 -16.20 -14.90 -32.52
N GLU A 15 -15.63 -14.85 -31.32
CA GLU A 15 -16.16 -14.11 -30.16
C GLU A 15 -15.46 -12.77 -29.94
N VAL A 16 -14.31 -12.54 -30.59
CA VAL A 16 -13.52 -11.31 -30.43
C VAL A 16 -14.35 -10.07 -30.73
N ALA A 17 -15.15 -10.07 -31.81
CA ALA A 17 -15.97 -8.93 -32.20
C ALA A 17 -17.04 -8.58 -31.16
N ASP A 18 -17.60 -9.57 -30.48
CA ASP A 18 -18.57 -9.36 -29.41
C ASP A 18 -17.88 -8.93 -28.11
N LYS A 19 -16.73 -9.54 -27.78
CA LYS A 19 -15.93 -9.15 -26.60
C LYS A 19 -15.35 -7.73 -26.71
N LEU A 20 -15.08 -7.25 -27.93
CA LEU A 20 -14.69 -5.87 -28.18
C LEU A 20 -15.83 -4.87 -27.88
N LYS A 21 -17.09 -5.29 -27.95
CA LYS A 21 -18.24 -4.45 -27.54
C LYS A 21 -18.36 -4.34 -26.03
N ASP A 22 -17.86 -5.32 -25.30
CA ASP A 22 -17.83 -5.36 -23.83
C ASP A 22 -16.59 -4.66 -23.24
N LEU A 23 -15.83 -3.93 -24.07
CA LEU A 23 -14.74 -3.10 -23.58
C LEU A 23 -15.33 -1.93 -22.74
N PRO A 24 -14.71 -1.59 -21.61
CA PRO A 24 -15.11 -0.44 -20.82
C PRO A 24 -15.02 0.84 -21.66
N GLU A 25 -16.03 1.71 -21.55
CA GLU A 25 -16.14 2.94 -22.33
C GLU A 25 -15.02 3.95 -22.03
N GLY A 26 -14.44 3.86 -20.83
CA GLY A 26 -13.40 4.75 -20.36
C GLY A 26 -12.44 4.10 -19.37
N LEU A 27 -11.50 4.92 -18.91
CA LEU A 27 -10.44 4.49 -18.01
C LEU A 27 -10.95 4.14 -16.61
N ASP A 28 -12.01 4.82 -16.15
CA ASP A 28 -12.61 4.58 -14.85
C ASP A 28 -13.35 3.24 -14.81
N GLU A 29 -14.10 2.93 -15.86
CA GLU A 29 -14.77 1.65 -16.05
C GLU A 29 -13.72 0.54 -16.22
N THR A 30 -12.60 0.83 -16.88
CA THR A 30 -11.46 -0.10 -17.01
C THR A 30 -10.88 -0.45 -15.65
N TYR A 31 -10.54 0.52 -14.81
CA TYR A 31 -10.00 0.25 -13.48
C TYR A 31 -11.02 -0.41 -12.56
N THR A 32 -12.29 -0.03 -12.66
CA THR A 32 -13.39 -0.69 -11.93
C THR A 32 -13.45 -2.16 -12.27
N LYS A 33 -13.49 -2.51 -13.57
CA LYS A 33 -13.50 -3.89 -14.04
C LYS A 33 -12.27 -4.66 -13.57
N ILE A 34 -11.07 -4.09 -13.73
CA ILE A 34 -9.83 -4.70 -13.27
C ILE A 34 -9.88 -4.99 -11.76
N LEU A 35 -10.30 -4.05 -10.93
CA LEU A 35 -10.34 -4.22 -9.47
C LEU A 35 -11.39 -5.24 -9.04
N ASP A 36 -12.58 -5.22 -9.63
CA ASP A 36 -13.64 -6.15 -9.27
C ASP A 36 -13.36 -7.58 -9.75
N ASP A 37 -12.73 -7.76 -10.92
CA ASP A 37 -12.41 -9.06 -11.50
C ASP A 37 -11.13 -9.66 -10.91
N SER A 38 -10.08 -8.85 -10.70
CA SER A 38 -8.77 -9.35 -10.25
C SER A 38 -8.65 -9.51 -8.74
N ILE A 39 -9.50 -8.86 -7.92
CA ILE A 39 -9.41 -8.88 -6.46
C ILE A 39 -10.63 -9.61 -5.86
N PRO A 40 -10.47 -10.89 -5.46
CA PRO A 40 -11.54 -11.65 -4.83
C PRO A 40 -12.08 -10.97 -3.58
N LYS A 41 -13.38 -11.10 -3.30
CA LYS A 41 -14.03 -10.48 -2.12
C LYS A 41 -13.28 -10.72 -0.81
N LYS A 42 -12.74 -11.93 -0.60
CA LYS A 42 -11.96 -12.31 0.59
C LYS A 42 -10.63 -11.54 0.76
N ARG A 43 -10.09 -10.95 -0.30
CA ARG A 43 -8.85 -10.14 -0.29
C ARG A 43 -9.12 -8.64 -0.36
N ARG A 44 -10.38 -8.21 -0.43
CA ARG A 44 -10.73 -6.78 -0.52
C ARG A 44 -10.31 -6.02 0.72
N GLU A 45 -10.34 -6.62 1.91
CA GLU A 45 -9.83 -5.96 3.12
C GLU A 45 -8.33 -5.69 3.04
N ASP A 46 -7.55 -6.64 2.55
CA ASP A 46 -6.11 -6.49 2.39
C ASP A 46 -5.79 -5.41 1.32
N ALA A 47 -6.56 -5.38 0.22
CA ALA A 47 -6.48 -4.33 -0.78
C ALA A 47 -6.90 -2.94 -0.23
N ARG A 48 -7.89 -2.88 0.66
CA ARG A 48 -8.33 -1.64 1.34
C ARG A 48 -7.31 -1.12 2.34
N PHE A 49 -6.40 -1.97 2.81
CA PHE A 49 -5.19 -1.52 3.48
C PHE A 49 -4.15 -1.01 2.46
N LEU A 50 -3.84 -1.83 1.45
CA LEU A 50 -2.71 -1.60 0.55
C LEU A 50 -2.88 -0.34 -0.33
N LEU A 51 -4.05 -0.14 -0.92
CA LEU A 51 -4.27 0.94 -1.89
C LEU A 51 -4.15 2.32 -1.24
N PRO A 52 -4.83 2.64 -0.12
CA PRO A 52 -4.65 3.92 0.55
C PRO A 52 -3.22 4.12 1.06
N SER A 53 -2.55 3.05 1.51
CA SER A 53 -1.13 3.12 1.92
C SER A 53 -0.25 3.62 0.77
N ILE A 54 -0.40 3.08 -0.44
CA ILE A 54 0.40 3.52 -1.59
C ILE A 54 -0.03 4.92 -2.08
N VAL A 55 -1.33 5.24 -2.03
CA VAL A 55 -1.85 6.58 -2.42
C VAL A 55 -1.26 7.69 -1.55
N ALA A 56 -1.24 7.49 -0.23
CA ALA A 56 -0.83 8.50 0.74
C ALA A 56 0.68 8.57 0.95
N ALA A 57 1.44 7.59 0.44
CA ALA A 57 2.85 7.53 0.74
C ALA A 57 3.62 8.76 0.21
N TRP A 58 4.45 9.36 1.06
CA TRP A 58 5.24 10.57 0.70
C TRP A 58 6.44 10.22 -0.20
N ARG A 59 6.88 8.97 -0.13
CA ARG A 59 7.77 8.31 -1.10
C ARG A 59 7.26 6.90 -1.38
N PRO A 60 7.66 6.26 -2.49
CA PRO A 60 7.36 4.84 -2.69
C PRO A 60 7.78 4.00 -1.48
N LEU A 61 6.86 3.16 -1.01
CA LEU A 61 7.11 2.22 0.08
C LEU A 61 7.86 1.01 -0.45
N THR A 62 8.85 0.54 0.30
CA THR A 62 9.50 -0.74 -0.01
C THR A 62 8.54 -1.90 0.24
N LYS A 63 8.81 -3.04 -0.40
CA LYS A 63 8.06 -4.27 -0.19
C LYS A 63 8.06 -4.69 1.28
N LYS A 64 9.19 -4.53 1.98
CA LYS A 64 9.29 -4.85 3.41
C LYS A 64 8.52 -3.86 4.29
N GLU A 65 8.54 -2.57 3.96
CA GLU A 65 7.74 -1.56 4.65
C GLU A 65 6.24 -1.86 4.55
N LEU A 66 5.76 -2.23 3.36
CA LEU A 66 4.38 -2.66 3.15
C LEU A 66 4.05 -3.94 3.91
N ALA A 67 4.94 -4.93 3.88
CA ALA A 67 4.74 -6.19 4.62
C ALA A 67 4.69 -5.95 6.14
N ALA A 68 5.60 -5.16 6.69
CA ALA A 68 5.68 -4.84 8.11
C ALA A 68 4.47 -4.02 8.59
N SER A 69 4.08 -2.98 7.84
CA SER A 69 2.90 -2.19 8.15
C SER A 69 1.61 -3.02 8.03
N PHE A 70 1.52 -3.92 7.05
CA PHE A 70 0.39 -4.85 6.90
C PHE A 70 0.32 -5.87 8.04
N ALA A 71 1.45 -6.47 8.43
CA ALA A 71 1.54 -7.40 9.56
C ALA A 71 1.06 -6.72 10.85
N PHE A 72 1.50 -5.48 11.09
CA PHE A 72 1.05 -4.68 12.23
C PHE A 72 -0.44 -4.36 12.15
N TRP A 73 -0.95 -3.94 10.99
CA TRP A 73 -2.38 -3.69 10.80
C TRP A 73 -3.23 -4.94 11.08
N LYS A 74 -2.76 -6.12 10.65
CA LYS A 74 -3.50 -7.39 10.77
C LYS A 74 -3.49 -7.95 12.19
N THR A 75 -2.38 -7.80 12.92
CA THR A 75 -2.15 -8.48 14.20
C THR A 75 -2.07 -7.54 15.41
N GLY A 76 -1.91 -6.24 15.19
CA GLY A 76 -1.60 -5.25 16.22
C GLY A 76 -0.19 -5.35 16.80
N SER A 77 0.64 -6.27 16.30
CA SER A 77 1.99 -6.54 16.82
C SER A 77 3.07 -6.08 15.85
N VAL A 78 4.13 -5.47 16.38
CA VAL A 78 5.30 -5.11 15.58
C VAL A 78 6.10 -6.38 15.33
N VAL A 79 6.22 -6.76 14.05
CA VAL A 79 6.95 -7.94 13.60
C VAL A 79 8.33 -7.51 13.11
N GLY A 80 9.37 -8.23 13.54
CA GLY A 80 10.73 -8.01 13.05
C GLY A 80 10.95 -8.61 11.67
N ASP A 81 11.94 -8.09 10.94
CA ASP A 81 12.19 -8.44 9.54
C ASP A 81 12.35 -9.95 9.28
N HIS A 82 12.91 -10.71 10.24
CA HIS A 82 13.08 -12.15 10.13
C HIS A 82 11.75 -12.93 10.06
N ASP A 83 10.67 -12.37 10.59
CA ASP A 83 9.36 -13.02 10.70
C ASP A 83 8.34 -12.43 9.68
N LEU A 84 8.78 -11.57 8.76
CA LEU A 84 7.89 -10.92 7.79
C LEU A 84 7.45 -11.82 6.62
N HIS A 85 8.02 -13.03 6.49
CA HIS A 85 7.85 -13.89 5.31
C HIS A 85 6.38 -14.08 4.91
N ASP A 86 5.50 -14.30 5.89
CA ASP A 86 4.07 -14.56 5.69
C ASP A 86 3.27 -13.36 5.16
N TYR A 87 3.86 -12.16 5.19
CA TYR A 87 3.21 -10.91 4.77
C TYR A 87 3.83 -10.30 3.50
N MET A 88 4.92 -10.89 3.00
CA MET A 88 5.67 -10.37 1.86
C MET A 88 4.91 -10.44 0.54
N ASP A 89 3.84 -11.23 0.46
CA ASP A 89 3.01 -11.37 -0.73
C ASP A 89 1.84 -10.37 -0.78
N ILE A 90 1.73 -9.43 0.17
CA ILE A 90 0.64 -8.44 0.20
C ILE A 90 0.44 -7.72 -1.13
N CYS A 91 1.53 -7.33 -1.81
CA CYS A 91 1.47 -6.66 -3.11
C CYS A 91 0.84 -7.52 -4.22
N VAL A 92 0.83 -8.85 -4.08
CA VAL A 92 0.14 -9.77 -5.01
C VAL A 92 -1.37 -9.54 -5.00
N SER A 93 -1.93 -9.04 -3.90
CA SER A 93 -3.37 -8.76 -3.79
C SER A 93 -3.86 -7.69 -4.77
N CYS A 94 -2.97 -6.84 -5.28
CA CYS A 94 -3.29 -5.75 -6.20
C CYS A 94 -2.34 -5.70 -7.42
N SER A 95 -1.75 -6.82 -7.83
CA SER A 95 -0.74 -6.88 -8.89
C SER A 95 -1.24 -6.48 -10.29
N SER A 96 -2.55 -6.32 -10.46
CA SER A 96 -3.17 -5.85 -11.70
C SER A 96 -3.01 -4.33 -11.90
N ILE A 97 -2.79 -3.58 -10.83
CA ILE A 97 -2.66 -2.11 -10.85
C ILE A 97 -1.42 -1.59 -10.13
N ILE A 98 -0.70 -2.46 -9.43
CA ILE A 98 0.58 -2.15 -8.77
C ILE A 98 1.69 -2.99 -9.40
N TYR A 99 2.86 -2.39 -9.56
CA TYR A 99 4.08 -3.07 -9.93
C TYR A 99 5.16 -2.88 -8.85
N LEU A 100 6.12 -3.78 -8.84
CA LEU A 100 7.30 -3.70 -8.00
C LEU A 100 8.47 -3.20 -8.86
N ASP A 101 9.05 -2.07 -8.48
CA ASP A 101 10.27 -1.54 -9.07
C ASP A 101 11.47 -2.24 -8.41
N VAL A 102 12.03 -3.23 -9.11
CA VAL A 102 13.04 -4.14 -8.58
C VAL A 102 14.39 -3.44 -8.54
N ALA A 103 14.85 -3.14 -7.32
CA ALA A 103 16.17 -2.60 -7.09
C ALA A 103 17.25 -3.69 -7.13
N SER A 104 18.52 -3.27 -7.32
CA SER A 104 19.69 -4.17 -7.27
C SER A 104 19.78 -4.94 -5.94
N ASN A 105 19.31 -4.32 -4.86
CA ASN A 105 19.08 -4.97 -3.58
C ASN A 105 17.57 -5.18 -3.39
N ASN A 106 17.15 -6.42 -3.14
CA ASN A 106 15.73 -6.77 -2.96
C ASN A 106 15.05 -5.96 -1.84
N ASP A 107 15.83 -5.50 -0.87
CA ASP A 107 15.36 -4.67 0.25
C ASP A 107 14.88 -3.28 -0.16
N GLU A 108 15.35 -2.79 -1.31
CA GLU A 108 14.99 -1.48 -1.88
C GLU A 108 13.88 -1.59 -2.94
N THR A 109 13.33 -2.79 -3.16
CA THR A 109 12.24 -2.97 -4.13
C THR A 109 11.00 -2.22 -3.67
N THR A 110 10.54 -1.24 -4.44
CA THR A 110 9.40 -0.37 -4.07
C THR A 110 8.13 -0.72 -4.82
N ALA A 111 6.98 -0.51 -4.18
CA ALA A 111 5.67 -0.70 -4.80
C ALA A 111 5.14 0.63 -5.35
N ASN A 112 4.72 0.61 -6.61
CA ASN A 112 4.19 1.78 -7.31
C ASN A 112 2.93 1.41 -8.12
N PHE A 113 2.05 2.38 -8.37
CA PHE A 113 0.97 2.17 -9.33
C PHE A 113 1.52 2.06 -10.74
N CYS A 114 0.97 1.14 -11.55
CA CYS A 114 1.37 0.95 -12.94
C CYS A 114 1.23 2.21 -13.80
N HIS A 115 0.38 3.14 -13.37
CA HIS A 115 0.24 4.46 -13.99
C HIS A 115 -0.32 5.49 -13.00
N GLN A 116 0.01 6.77 -13.19
CA GLN A 116 -0.46 7.87 -12.33
C GLN A 116 -1.99 8.00 -12.30
N SER A 117 -2.66 7.70 -13.41
CA SER A 117 -4.13 7.77 -13.49
C SER A 117 -4.84 6.76 -12.59
N VAL A 118 -4.17 5.70 -12.11
CA VAL A 118 -4.72 4.81 -11.07
C VAL A 118 -4.92 5.59 -9.78
N LYS A 119 -3.91 6.38 -9.37
CA LYS A 119 -4.00 7.22 -8.18
C LYS A 119 -5.14 8.23 -8.31
N ASP A 120 -5.24 8.87 -9.46
CA ASP A 120 -6.32 9.84 -9.74
C ASP A 120 -7.69 9.17 -9.66
N PHE A 121 -7.84 7.95 -10.23
CA PHE A 121 -9.07 7.16 -10.17
C PHE A 121 -9.46 6.76 -8.74
N LEU A 122 -8.50 6.29 -7.92
CA LEU A 122 -8.75 5.91 -6.53
C LEU A 122 -9.19 7.09 -5.66
N LEU A 123 -8.76 8.32 -6.01
CA LEU A 123 -9.03 9.55 -5.28
C LEU A 123 -10.35 10.26 -5.66
N LYS A 124 -11.13 9.73 -6.59
CA LYS A 124 -12.37 10.36 -7.10
C LYS A 124 -13.53 10.45 -6.09
N ASN A 125 -13.40 9.90 -4.88
CA ASN A 125 -14.46 10.00 -3.87
C ASN A 125 -14.45 11.40 -3.21
N HIS A 126 -15.18 12.33 -3.83
CA HIS A 126 -15.29 13.72 -3.39
C HIS A 126 -16.50 14.00 -2.47
N SER A 127 -17.44 13.06 -2.32
CA SER A 127 -18.79 13.39 -1.81
C SER A 127 -19.14 12.81 -0.43
N GLY A 128 -18.24 12.06 0.22
CA GLY A 128 -18.50 11.49 1.55
C GLY A 128 -19.60 10.42 1.59
N LEU A 129 -20.19 10.09 0.43
CA LEU A 129 -21.03 8.90 0.26
C LEU A 129 -20.15 7.65 0.25
N SER A 130 -20.75 6.50 0.56
CA SER A 130 -20.08 5.19 0.45
C SER A 130 -19.82 4.89 -1.03
N GLY A 131 -18.70 5.40 -1.56
CA GLY A 131 -18.20 5.05 -2.88
C GLY A 131 -17.86 3.56 -2.99
N PRO A 132 -17.47 3.09 -4.19
CA PRO A 132 -16.94 1.75 -4.39
C PRO A 132 -15.87 1.40 -3.34
N TRP A 133 -15.77 0.11 -3.02
CA TRP A 133 -14.96 -0.39 -1.91
C TRP A 133 -13.46 -0.03 -1.99
N TYR A 134 -12.96 0.28 -3.19
CA TYR A 134 -11.57 0.65 -3.49
C TYR A 134 -11.31 2.16 -3.49
N GLN A 135 -12.34 3.01 -3.50
CA GLN A 135 -12.14 4.46 -3.55
C GLN A 135 -11.85 5.04 -2.16
N THR A 136 -11.05 6.10 -2.13
CA THR A 136 -10.75 6.91 -0.95
C THR A 136 -10.72 8.39 -1.33
N SER A 137 -10.75 9.27 -0.34
CA SER A 137 -10.36 10.67 -0.55
C SER A 137 -8.88 10.85 -0.19
N SER A 138 -8.31 11.99 -0.59
CA SER A 138 -6.94 12.37 -0.19
C SER A 138 -6.81 12.40 1.34
N ASP A 139 -7.76 13.05 2.02
CA ASP A 139 -7.78 13.11 3.49
C ASP A 139 -7.95 11.73 4.11
N GLY A 140 -8.78 10.86 3.51
CA GLY A 140 -8.96 9.48 3.98
C GLY A 140 -7.68 8.65 3.87
N ALA A 141 -6.95 8.80 2.76
CA ALA A 141 -5.68 8.10 2.56
C ALA A 141 -4.59 8.64 3.51
N ASN A 142 -4.47 9.97 3.65
CA ASN A 142 -3.52 10.59 4.58
C ASN A 142 -3.85 10.22 6.04
N LEU A 143 -5.12 10.20 6.42
CA LEU A 143 -5.55 9.76 7.75
C LEU A 143 -5.21 8.29 7.99
N HIS A 144 -5.39 7.43 6.99
CA HIS A 144 -4.98 6.02 7.05
C HIS A 144 -3.49 5.88 7.32
N MET A 145 -2.64 6.57 6.53
CA MET A 145 -1.19 6.53 6.73
C MET A 145 -0.77 7.07 8.10
N PHE A 146 -1.28 8.24 8.47
CA PHE A 146 -1.01 8.84 9.77
C PHE A 146 -1.39 7.92 10.93
N GLN A 147 -2.59 7.32 10.89
CA GLN A 147 -3.02 6.39 11.93
C GLN A 147 -2.14 5.14 11.98
N MET A 148 -1.68 4.65 10.84
CA MET A 148 -0.77 3.51 10.76
C MET A 148 0.57 3.84 11.42
N CYS A 149 1.22 4.93 11.03
CA CYS A 149 2.49 5.34 11.61
C CYS A 149 2.36 5.71 13.09
N TRP A 150 1.32 6.45 13.46
CA TRP A 150 1.05 6.80 14.85
C TRP A 150 0.86 5.56 15.74
N ARG A 151 0.01 4.61 15.34
CA ARG A 151 -0.24 3.38 16.11
C ARG A 151 1.01 2.50 16.17
N TYR A 152 1.73 2.41 15.06
CA TYR A 152 2.97 1.64 14.97
C TYR A 152 4.01 2.19 15.97
N LEU A 153 4.28 3.49 15.92
CA LEU A 153 5.21 4.16 16.84
C LEU A 153 4.74 4.15 18.30
N SER A 154 3.43 4.19 18.53
CA SER A 154 2.84 4.16 19.88
C SER A 154 2.85 2.77 20.52
N ASN A 155 3.27 1.74 19.80
CA ASN A 155 3.37 0.38 20.33
C ASN A 155 4.41 0.29 21.47
N ASP A 156 4.16 -0.60 22.43
CA ASP A 156 5.02 -0.85 23.58
C ASP A 156 6.45 -1.21 23.17
N MET A 157 6.62 -1.86 22.00
CA MET A 157 7.91 -2.18 21.41
C MET A 157 8.81 -0.96 21.18
N PHE A 158 8.22 0.23 21.02
CA PHE A 158 8.95 1.49 20.85
C PHE A 158 8.76 2.44 22.04
N PHE A 159 8.40 1.88 23.20
CA PHE A 159 8.17 2.62 24.44
C PHE A 159 7.17 3.77 24.27
N HIS A 160 6.08 3.52 23.53
CA HIS A 160 5.07 4.52 23.18
C HIS A 160 5.65 5.77 22.50
N GLY A 161 6.50 5.55 21.49
CA GLY A 161 7.15 6.60 20.71
C GLY A 161 8.39 7.21 21.35
N ARG A 162 8.69 6.90 22.62
CA ARG A 162 9.87 7.44 23.32
C ARG A 162 11.20 7.02 22.73
N LEU A 163 11.21 5.92 21.98
CA LEU A 163 12.39 5.51 21.22
C LEU A 163 12.78 6.56 20.17
N VAL A 164 11.80 7.14 19.48
CA VAL A 164 12.01 8.02 18.31
C VAL A 164 11.98 9.49 18.70
N ILE A 165 11.16 9.87 19.68
CA ILE A 165 10.99 11.25 20.12
C ILE A 165 11.08 11.31 21.65
N SER A 166 11.91 12.21 22.16
CA SER A 166 11.99 12.51 23.58
C SER A 166 11.64 13.96 23.86
N ARG A 167 11.19 14.25 25.09
CA ARG A 167 10.90 15.60 25.54
C ARG A 167 11.97 16.05 26.53
N ARG A 168 12.69 17.13 26.23
CA ARG A 168 13.71 17.72 27.10
C ARG A 168 13.49 19.23 27.17
N ASN A 169 13.38 19.79 28.39
CA ASN A 169 13.19 21.23 28.61
C ASN A 169 12.04 21.83 27.78
N ASN A 170 10.88 21.15 27.73
CA ASN A 170 9.72 21.51 26.90
C ASN A 170 9.92 21.49 25.37
N MET A 171 11.08 21.05 24.88
CA MET A 171 11.29 20.80 23.46
C MET A 171 11.13 19.32 23.13
N LEU A 172 10.54 19.04 21.97
CA LEU A 172 10.59 17.72 21.35
C LEU A 172 11.92 17.57 20.62
N LEU A 173 12.62 16.48 20.91
CA LEU A 173 13.90 16.13 20.29
C LEU A 173 13.73 14.79 19.57
N LYS A 174 14.06 14.76 18.28
CA LYS A 174 14.16 13.51 17.52
C LYS A 174 15.43 12.77 17.94
N THR A 175 15.31 11.48 18.18
CA THR A 175 16.46 10.61 18.46
C THR A 175 17.35 10.56 17.21
N PRO A 176 18.67 10.75 17.34
CA PRO A 176 19.60 10.63 16.22
C PRO A 176 19.48 9.26 15.52
N THR A 177 19.67 9.24 14.20
CA THR A 177 19.57 8.01 13.40
C THR A 177 20.58 6.95 13.84
N GLU A 178 21.75 7.37 14.30
CA GLU A 178 22.82 6.50 14.80
C GLU A 178 22.35 5.70 16.03
N ASP A 179 21.61 6.33 16.92
CA ASP A 179 21.06 5.70 18.13
C ASP A 179 19.89 4.75 17.81
N LEU A 180 19.25 4.93 16.65
CA LEU A 180 18.16 4.09 16.16
C LEU A 180 18.62 2.94 15.28
N GLN A 181 19.89 2.92 14.85
CA GLN A 181 20.38 2.07 13.76
C GLN A 181 20.03 0.59 13.96
N ALA A 182 20.21 0.04 15.16
CA ALA A 182 19.86 -1.35 15.46
C ALA A 182 18.36 -1.66 15.32
N HIS A 183 17.50 -0.68 15.62
CA HIS A 183 16.04 -0.82 15.45
C HIS A 183 15.63 -0.65 13.99
N LEU A 184 16.26 0.27 13.26
CA LEU A 184 16.00 0.49 11.83
C LEU A 184 16.35 -0.76 11.02
N TYR A 185 17.44 -1.46 11.35
CA TYR A 185 17.78 -2.75 10.72
C TYR A 185 16.82 -3.90 11.08
N ARG A 186 16.11 -3.81 12.21
CA ARG A 186 15.24 -4.87 12.69
C ARG A 186 13.79 -4.70 12.25
N TYR A 187 13.38 -3.46 12.01
CA TYR A 187 12.00 -3.08 11.79
C TYR A 187 11.89 -2.20 10.55
N SER A 188 11.67 -2.84 9.39
CA SER A 188 11.65 -2.19 8.08
C SER A 188 10.72 -0.97 7.97
N PHE A 189 9.60 -0.92 8.70
CA PHE A 189 8.67 0.23 8.65
C PHE A 189 9.04 1.40 9.57
N LEU A 190 10.00 1.22 10.48
CA LEU A 190 10.31 2.22 11.51
C LEU A 190 10.85 3.53 10.92
N GLU A 191 11.74 3.44 9.92
CA GLU A 191 12.31 4.63 9.30
C GLU A 191 11.23 5.49 8.65
N TYR A 192 10.37 4.86 7.84
CA TYR A 192 9.26 5.51 7.18
C TYR A 192 8.32 6.16 8.20
N ALA A 193 7.87 5.41 9.20
CA ALA A 193 6.93 5.90 10.21
C ALA A 193 7.49 7.05 11.05
N SER A 194 8.80 7.03 11.35
CA SER A 194 9.47 8.07 12.14
C SER A 194 9.74 9.39 11.38
N SER A 195 9.45 9.40 10.08
CA SER A 195 9.73 10.52 9.18
C SER A 195 8.47 11.22 8.66
N GLU A 196 7.28 10.72 9.04
CA GLU A 196 5.98 11.33 8.74
C GLU A 196 5.67 12.53 9.65
#